data_AF-A0AA39VWM5-F1
#
_entry.id   AF-A0AA39VWM5-F1
#
_cell.length_a   1.000
_cell.length_b   1.000
_cell.length_c   1.000
_cell.angle_alpha   90.00
_cell.angle_beta   90.00
_cell.angle_gamma   90.00
#
_symmetry.space_group_name_H-M   'P 1'
#
loop_
_entity.id
_entity.type
_entity.pdbx_description
1 polymer ?
#
loop_
_entity_poly.entity_id
_entity_poly.type
_entity_poly.pdbx_seq_one_letter_code
_entity_poly.pdbx_strand_id
1 'polypeptide(L)'
;MEKIPIPQAHAQAPIPFTTWQELEKSMSQMYGQPLHYATHRILEDWENLRVLDSISPPKNAEAVIWGIEEMHRSCISHLELAKLWLSDPTYHAFVDPIIKCDNVESDHA
;
A
#
# COMPACT_ATOMS: atom_id res chain seq x y z
N MET A 1 -3.34 10.81 -1.00
CA MET A 1 -4.28 9.84 -0.37
C MET A 1 -4.46 10.11 1.13
N GLU A 2 -4.22 11.35 1.58
CA GLU A 2 -4.21 11.78 2.99
C GLU A 2 -5.49 11.45 3.77
N LYS A 3 -6.65 11.46 3.12
CA LYS A 3 -7.95 11.23 3.78
C LYS A 3 -8.27 9.76 4.05
N ILE A 4 -7.47 8.81 3.55
CA ILE A 4 -7.69 7.38 3.76
C ILE A 4 -6.96 6.97 5.05
N PRO A 5 -7.67 6.58 6.13
CA PRO A 5 -7.05 6.21 7.39
C PRO A 5 -6.30 4.88 7.28
N ILE A 6 -5.22 4.72 8.04
CA ILE A 6 -4.53 3.44 8.20
C ILE A 6 -5.44 2.48 9.00
N PRO A 7 -5.58 1.20 8.61
CA PRO A 7 -6.34 0.23 9.39
C PRO A 7 -5.82 0.11 10.82
N GLN A 8 -6.70 0.25 11.81
CA GLN A 8 -6.34 0.14 13.23
C GLN A 8 -6.27 -1.32 13.70
N ALA A 9 -7.01 -2.21 13.04
CA ALA A 9 -6.99 -3.64 13.30
C ALA A 9 -6.09 -4.32 12.28
N HIS A 10 -4.90 -4.75 12.73
CA HIS A 10 -3.98 -5.53 11.91
C HIS A 10 -4.33 -7.02 11.93
N ALA A 11 -3.72 -7.78 11.01
CA ALA A 11 -3.92 -9.21 10.92
C ALA A 11 -3.48 -9.87 12.25
N GLN A 12 -4.33 -10.74 12.77
CA GLN A 12 -4.04 -11.46 14.03
C GLN A 12 -2.91 -12.49 13.87
N ALA A 13 -2.62 -12.87 12.63
CA ALA A 13 -1.54 -13.78 12.26
C ALA A 13 -0.72 -13.16 11.12
N PRO A 14 0.58 -13.50 11.01
CA PRO A 14 1.41 -13.05 9.89
C PRO A 14 0.78 -13.43 8.55
N ILE A 15 0.71 -12.46 7.64
CA ILE A 15 0.31 -12.71 6.25
C ILE A 15 1.41 -13.56 5.60
N PRO A 16 1.12 -14.75 5.05
CA PRO A 16 2.09 -15.53 4.30
C PRO A 16 2.30 -14.91 2.92
N PHE A 17 3.55 -14.74 2.50
CA PHE A 17 3.92 -14.22 1.19
C PHE A 17 5.31 -14.72 0.78
N THR A 18 5.59 -14.73 -0.52
CA THR A 18 6.91 -15.08 -1.07
C THR A 18 7.60 -13.91 -1.79
N THR A 19 6.85 -12.86 -2.13
CA THR A 19 7.36 -11.61 -2.74
C THR A 19 6.68 -10.39 -2.09
N TRP A 20 7.33 -9.22 -2.16
CA TRP A 20 6.73 -7.98 -1.64
C TRP A 20 5.45 -7.60 -2.38
N GLN A 21 5.37 -7.88 -3.68
CA GLN A 21 4.18 -7.68 -4.49
C GLN A 21 3.01 -8.60 -4.06
N GLU A 22 3.28 -9.83 -3.65
CA GLU A 22 2.25 -10.71 -3.08
C GLU A 22 1.72 -10.16 -1.76
N LEU A 23 2.60 -9.72 -0.87
CA LEU A 23 2.20 -9.12 0.41
C LEU A 23 1.34 -7.87 0.19
N GLU A 24 1.79 -6.99 -0.69
CA GLU A 24 1.07 -5.77 -1.09
C GLU A 24 -0.35 -6.09 -1.56
N LYS A 25 -0.48 -7.03 -2.49
CA LYS A 25 -1.77 -7.47 -3.02
C LYS A 25 -2.66 -8.08 -1.94
N SER A 26 -2.09 -8.93 -1.06
CA SER A 26 -2.81 -9.50 0.07
C SER A 26 -3.30 -8.43 1.04
N MET A 27 -2.48 -7.41 1.32
CA MET A 27 -2.87 -6.29 2.18
C MET A 27 -3.99 -5.46 1.54
N SER A 28 -3.86 -5.06 0.27
CA SER A 28 -4.89 -4.30 -0.43
C SER A 28 -6.24 -5.03 -0.44
N GLN A 29 -6.22 -6.35 -0.70
CA GLN A 29 -7.43 -7.18 -0.68
C GLN A 29 -8.02 -7.37 0.73
N MET A 30 -7.17 -7.61 1.74
CA MET A 30 -7.61 -7.86 3.11
C MET A 30 -8.23 -6.62 3.75
N TYR A 31 -7.63 -5.45 3.50
CA TYR A 31 -8.04 -4.19 4.12
C TYR A 31 -9.01 -3.39 3.26
N GLY A 32 -9.21 -3.77 1.99
CA GLY A 32 -10.07 -3.06 1.06
C GLY A 32 -9.61 -1.63 0.80
N GLN A 33 -8.31 -1.36 0.94
CA GLN A 33 -7.74 -0.02 0.77
C GLN A 33 -6.68 -0.01 -0.32
N PRO A 34 -6.63 1.06 -1.13
CA PRO A 34 -5.53 1.29 -2.04
C PRO A 34 -4.25 1.68 -1.27
N LEU A 35 -3.10 1.41 -1.87
CA LEU A 35 -1.80 1.90 -1.39
C LEU A 35 -1.32 3.09 -2.21
N HIS A 36 -0.42 3.88 -1.63
CA HIS A 36 0.12 5.05 -2.29
C HIS A 36 1.10 4.64 -3.39
N TYR A 37 1.10 5.38 -4.50
CA TYR A 37 2.07 5.20 -5.60
C TYR A 37 3.52 4.98 -5.10
N ALA A 38 3.97 5.83 -4.18
CA ALA A 38 5.32 5.73 -3.63
C ALA A 38 5.57 4.44 -2.82
N THR A 39 4.53 3.89 -2.19
CA THR A 39 4.60 2.61 -1.48
C THR A 39 4.79 1.47 -2.47
N HIS A 40 4.01 1.42 -3.56
CA HIS A 40 4.21 0.44 -4.63
C HIS A 40 5.64 0.49 -5.20
N ARG A 41 6.16 1.71 -5.44
CA ARG A 41 7.54 1.91 -5.94
C ARG A 41 8.60 1.36 -4.98
N ILE A 42 8.49 1.66 -3.67
CA ILE A 42 9.45 1.15 -2.67
C ILE A 42 9.41 -0.37 -2.58
N LEU A 43 8.22 -1.00 -2.67
CA LEU A 43 8.09 -2.44 -2.62
C LEU A 43 8.69 -3.12 -3.86
N GLU A 44 8.55 -2.52 -5.05
CA GLU A 44 9.25 -2.97 -6.24
C GLU A 44 10.78 -2.85 -6.09
N ASP A 45 11.27 -1.74 -5.56
CA ASP A 45 12.71 -1.56 -5.31
C ASP A 45 13.23 -2.59 -4.30
N TRP A 46 12.45 -2.92 -3.27
CA TRP A 46 12.80 -3.94 -2.27
C TRP A 46 12.86 -5.35 -2.85
N GLU A 47 11.97 -5.66 -3.78
CA GLU A 47 12.00 -6.92 -4.53
C GLU A 47 13.30 -7.02 -5.35
N ASN A 48 13.63 -5.97 -6.10
CA ASN A 48 14.85 -5.90 -6.92
C ASN A 48 16.13 -6.01 -6.09
N LEU A 49 16.14 -5.42 -4.88
CA LEU A 49 17.26 -5.44 -3.95
C LEU A 49 17.31 -6.69 -3.05
N ARG A 50 16.35 -7.63 -3.18
CA ARG A 50 16.23 -8.83 -2.33
C ARG A 50 16.21 -8.51 -0.83
N VAL A 51 15.54 -7.44 -0.46
CA VAL A 51 15.48 -6.97 0.94
C VAL A 51 14.80 -8.01 1.85
N LEU A 52 13.99 -8.92 1.28
CA LEU A 52 13.35 -10.02 2.00
C LEU A 52 14.36 -10.89 2.78
N ASP A 53 15.56 -11.08 2.23
CA ASP A 53 16.63 -11.86 2.88
C ASP A 53 17.21 -11.14 4.12
N SER A 54 17.00 -9.82 4.21
CA SER A 54 17.55 -8.96 5.27
C SER A 54 16.53 -8.56 6.35
N ILE A 55 15.23 -8.65 6.05
CA ILE A 55 14.15 -8.30 6.99
C ILE A 55 13.80 -9.53 7.84
N SER A 56 14.29 -9.53 9.08
CA SER A 56 13.88 -10.43 10.17
C SER A 56 12.35 -10.39 10.38
N PRO A 57 11.74 -11.48 10.90
CA PRO A 57 10.72 -12.32 10.26
C PRO A 57 9.53 -11.61 9.58
N PRO A 58 8.89 -12.28 8.59
CA PRO A 58 7.70 -11.83 7.85
C PRO A 58 6.56 -11.27 8.72
N LYS A 59 6.50 -11.68 10.00
CA LYS A 59 5.52 -11.23 10.99
C LYS A 59 5.48 -9.70 11.19
N ASN A 60 6.56 -8.99 10.89
CA ASN A 60 6.60 -7.53 11.03
C ASN A 60 6.42 -6.80 9.68
N ALA A 61 6.43 -7.51 8.56
CA ALA A 61 6.43 -6.91 7.23
C ALA A 61 5.19 -6.03 7.00
N GLU A 62 4.02 -6.50 7.44
CA GLU A 62 2.78 -5.74 7.36
C GLU A 62 2.86 -4.40 8.11
N ALA A 63 3.35 -4.42 9.36
CA ALA A 63 3.48 -3.22 10.18
C ALA A 63 4.47 -2.21 9.58
N VAL A 64 5.57 -2.71 8.99
CA VAL A 64 6.54 -1.86 8.28
C VAL A 64 5.90 -1.19 7.07
N ILE A 65 5.13 -1.93 6.27
CA ILE A 65 4.43 -1.38 5.10
C ILE A 65 3.42 -0.33 5.53
N TRP A 66 2.62 -0.59 6.57
CA TRP A 66 1.65 0.40 7.06
C TRP A 66 2.31 1.69 7.58
N GLY A 67 3.47 1.59 8.25
CA GLY A 67 4.22 2.77 8.68
C GLY A 67 4.76 3.60 7.52
N ILE A 68 5.25 2.94 6.46
CA ILE A 68 5.69 3.60 5.23
C ILE A 68 4.49 4.25 4.51
N GLU A 69 3.38 3.53 4.40
CA GLU A 69 2.14 4.02 3.78
C GLU A 69 1.59 5.24 4.52
N GLU A 70 1.61 5.25 5.85
CA GLU A 70 1.20 6.41 6.66
C GLU A 70 2.03 7.66 6.34
N MET A 71 3.35 7.50 6.29
CA MET A 71 4.26 8.58 5.90
C MET A 71 3.98 9.05 4.48
N HIS A 72 3.79 8.15 3.52
CA HIS A 72 3.49 8.53 2.15
C HIS A 72 2.14 9.24 1.98
N ARG A 73 1.10 8.80 2.71
CA ARG A 73 -0.23 9.43 2.68
C ARG A 73 -0.20 10.85 3.24
N SER A 74 0.65 11.13 4.23
CA SER A 74 0.69 12.40 4.97
C SER A 74 1.79 13.37 4.51
N CYS A 75 2.92 12.88 4.00
CA CYS A 75 4.09 13.72 3.72
C CYS A 75 4.29 14.04 2.23
N ILE A 76 3.82 13.20 1.30
CA ILE A 76 4.08 13.45 -0.13
C ILE A 76 3.11 14.51 -0.66
N SER A 77 3.66 15.65 -1.06
CA SER A 77 2.87 16.71 -1.69
C SER A 77 2.46 16.36 -3.12
N HIS A 78 1.37 16.96 -3.60
CA HIS A 78 0.93 16.79 -4.99
C HIS A 78 1.99 17.21 -6.02
N LEU A 79 2.82 18.21 -5.69
CA LEU A 79 3.89 18.68 -6.58
C LEU A 79 5.02 17.64 -6.69
N GLU A 80 5.41 17.02 -5.57
CA GLU A 80 6.41 15.95 -5.56
C GLU A 80 5.89 14.72 -6.30
N LEU A 81 4.63 14.34 -6.06
CA LEU A 81 3.99 13.24 -6.77
C LEU A 81 3.97 13.48 -8.29
N ALA A 82 3.63 14.68 -8.73
CA ALA A 82 3.64 15.03 -10.15
C ALA A 82 5.05 14.94 -10.77
N LYS A 83 6.10 15.33 -10.04
CA LYS A 83 7.50 15.19 -10.50
C LYS A 83 7.91 13.72 -10.63
N LEU A 84 7.48 12.88 -9.68
CA LEU A 84 7.71 11.44 -9.74
C LEU A 84 7.03 10.84 -10.97
N TRP A 85 5.75 11.15 -11.20
CA TRP A 85 5.00 10.67 -12.37
C TRP A 85 5.58 11.15 -13.70
N LEU A 86 6.06 12.40 -13.77
CA LEU A 86 6.71 12.91 -14.97
C LEU A 86 8.00 12.13 -15.31
N SER A 87 8.65 11.56 -14.28
CA SER A 87 9.89 10.81 -14.42
C SER A 87 9.67 9.31 -14.62
N ASP A 88 8.46 8.80 -14.40
CA ASP A 88 8.08 7.40 -14.57
C ASP A 88 7.01 7.24 -15.66
N PRO A 89 7.40 6.84 -16.90
CA PRO A 89 6.45 6.60 -17.99
C PRO A 89 5.40 5.53 -17.69
N THR A 90 5.64 4.67 -16.70
CA THR A 90 4.79 3.56 -16.30
C THR A 90 3.97 3.84 -15.04
N TYR A 91 3.96 5.07 -14.53
CA TYR A 91 3.36 5.40 -13.23
C TYR A 91 1.91 4.94 -13.07
N HIS A 92 1.13 4.93 -14.16
CA HIS A 92 -0.26 4.47 -14.19
C HIS A 92 -0.44 3.01 -13.74
N ALA A 93 0.59 2.16 -13.87
CA ALA A 93 0.54 0.78 -13.40
C ALA A 93 0.52 0.67 -11.86
N PHE A 94 0.92 1.74 -11.16
CA PHE A 94 1.06 1.81 -9.71
C PHE A 94 0.09 2.83 -9.08
N VAL A 95 -0.94 3.23 -9.82
CA VAL A 95 -2.03 4.06 -9.29
C VAL A 95 -3.26 3.18 -9.16
N ASP A 96 -3.56 2.78 -7.93
CA ASP A 96 -4.73 1.96 -7.64
C ASP A 96 -6.03 2.66 -8.06
N PRO A 97 -7.02 1.91 -8.59
CA PRO A 97 -8.32 2.47 -8.92
C PRO A 97 -9.01 2.97 -7.65
N ILE A 98 -9.58 4.17 -7.72
CA ILE A 98 -10.38 4.73 -6.63
C ILE A 98 -11.69 3.93 -6.54
N ILE A 99 -11.80 3.06 -5.54
CA ILE A 99 -13.07 2.40 -5.21
C ILE A 99 -13.97 3.47 -4.57
N LYS A 100 -15.02 3.88 -5.28
CA LYS A 100 -16.10 4.67 -4.68
C LYS A 100 -16.85 3.78 -3.69
N CYS A 101 -16.96 4.23 -2.44
CA CYS A 101 -17.94 3.68 -1.51
C CYS A 101 -19.35 4.14 -1.94
N ASP A 102 -19.90 3.54 -2.99
CA ASP A 102 -21.33 3.64 -3.28
C ASP A 102 -21.98 2.30 -2.85
N ASN A 103 -23.06 2.44 -2.07
CA ASN A 103 -23.96 1.40 -1.52
C ASN A 103 -23.64 0.83 -0.13
N VAL A 104 -23.80 1.66 0.90
CA VAL A 104 -24.56 1.19 2.08
C VAL A 104 -26.03 1.48 1.74
N GLU A 105 -26.69 0.57 1.03
CA GLU A 105 -28.15 0.59 0.96
C GLU A 105 -28.68 0.37 2.37
N SER A 106 -29.43 1.37 2.83
CA SER A 106 -30.20 1.38 4.07
C SER A 106 -31.33 0.36 3.98
N ASP A 107 -31.03 -0.90 4.25
CA ASP A 107 -32.06 -1.91 4.52
C ASP A 107 -32.32 -2.00 6.02
N HIS A 108 -33.15 -1.08 6.52
CA HIS A 108 -34.01 -1.37 7.67
C HIS A 108 -35.41 -0.82 7.39
N ALA A 109 -36.31 -1.78 7.21
CA ALA A 109 -37.77 -1.63 7.20
C ALA A 109 -38.31 -1.19 8.56
#